data_AF-A0A2E8K3M2-F1
#
_entry.id   AF-A0A2E8K3M2-F1
#
_cell.length_a   1.000
_cell.length_b   1.000
_cell.length_c   1.000
_cell.angle_alpha   90.00
_cell.angle_beta   90.00
_cell.angle_gamma   90.00
#
_symmetry.space_group_name_H-M   'P 1'
#
loop_
_entity.id
_entity.type
_entity.pdbx_description
1 polymer ?
#
loop_
_entity_poly.entity_id
_entity_poly.type
_entity_poly.pdbx_seq_one_letter_code
_entity_poly.pdbx_strand_id
1 'polypeptide(L)'
;MTYAKGQFQSYRAITKIHLGAISDNLSEGEEIEYDGHVLKRGSDEHSLHSLRAAIKVGWLVPVEDTSSAYVPQPAGVKVHKADGTDDRQEIDLDTVFETDVNVGTLDEVRPDAAPKTHKATAAGQQNSSEGKVVSRIKTSAKSDTVQIGKDDRQVVASLDNKSGIEVERVAVATGDVQEAIGGEDLTELLPDAESAGIPNPGPSGEGAGDQSESRARSAAGSTVGGADDGVVVARIGETSPDPSGLTLIQQFIPDFEWDMSIQWAKRVKIACEKYGDIPAVLDYINSVETETVKKHLAKRLAESKR
;
A
#
# COMPACT_ATOMS: atom_id res chain seq x y z
N MET A 1 -21.53 6.76 -12.09
CA MET A 1 -21.05 6.79 -13.48
C MET A 1 -21.10 5.38 -14.03
N THR A 2 -21.78 5.18 -15.15
CA THR A 2 -21.92 3.87 -15.81
C THR A 2 -21.00 3.86 -17.02
N TYR A 3 -20.07 2.91 -17.09
CA TYR A 3 -19.15 2.78 -18.21
C TYR A 3 -19.66 1.72 -19.20
N ALA A 4 -19.67 2.03 -20.49
CA ALA A 4 -19.99 1.10 -21.55
C ALA A 4 -18.71 0.81 -22.35
N LYS A 5 -18.37 -0.47 -22.53
CA LYS A 5 -17.19 -0.89 -23.29
C LYS A 5 -17.24 -0.31 -24.71
N GLY A 6 -16.17 0.36 -25.13
CA GLY A 6 -16.05 1.02 -26.44
C GLY A 6 -16.59 2.45 -26.50
N GLN A 7 -17.19 2.98 -25.43
CA GLN A 7 -17.56 4.40 -25.35
C GLN A 7 -16.49 5.18 -24.57
N PHE A 8 -15.52 5.72 -25.29
CA PHE A 8 -14.45 6.52 -24.70
C PHE A 8 -14.97 7.89 -24.26
N GLN A 9 -14.64 8.27 -23.03
CA GLN A 9 -14.89 9.60 -22.47
C GLN A 9 -13.54 10.27 -22.21
N SER A 10 -13.46 11.57 -22.47
CA SER A 10 -12.24 12.35 -22.24
C SER A 10 -12.16 12.81 -20.79
N TYR A 11 -11.05 12.50 -20.13
CA TYR A 11 -10.74 12.93 -18.76
C TYR A 11 -9.44 13.72 -18.75
N ARG A 12 -9.35 14.66 -17.81
CA ARG A 12 -8.13 15.40 -17.48
C ARG A 12 -7.62 14.96 -16.11
N ALA A 13 -6.33 14.73 -16.00
CA ALA A 13 -5.69 14.49 -14.71
C ALA A 13 -5.56 15.80 -13.91
N ILE A 14 -6.05 15.81 -12.66
CA ILE A 14 -5.88 16.98 -11.77
C ILE A 14 -4.55 16.89 -11.00
N THR A 15 -3.99 15.70 -10.85
CA THR A 15 -2.72 15.49 -10.14
C THR A 15 -1.83 14.53 -10.92
N LYS A 16 -0.56 14.42 -10.52
CA LYS A 16 0.35 13.43 -11.09
C LYS A 16 -0.04 12.02 -10.62
N ILE A 17 -0.39 11.12 -11.54
CA ILE A 17 -0.82 9.75 -11.24
C ILE A 17 0.19 8.75 -11.80
N HIS A 18 0.70 7.86 -10.95
CA HIS A 18 1.57 6.77 -11.39
C HIS A 18 0.75 5.58 -11.91
N LEU A 19 0.95 5.22 -13.18
CA LEU A 19 0.31 4.09 -13.82
C LEU A 19 1.19 2.85 -13.67
N GLY A 20 1.08 2.17 -12.53
CA GLY A 20 1.98 1.05 -12.18
C GLY A 20 2.03 -0.10 -13.19
N ALA A 21 1.01 -0.30 -14.04
CA ALA A 21 1.01 -1.36 -15.04
C ALA A 21 1.77 -1.01 -16.34
N ILE A 22 2.02 0.29 -16.60
CA ILE A 22 2.74 0.76 -17.80
C ILE A 22 4.09 1.39 -17.40
N SER A 23 4.39 1.46 -16.10
CA SER A 23 5.58 2.13 -15.54
C SER A 23 5.74 3.59 -15.98
N ASP A 24 4.61 4.25 -16.28
CA ASP A 24 4.57 5.63 -16.75
C ASP A 24 3.70 6.50 -15.83
N ASN A 25 3.80 7.82 -15.96
CA ASN A 25 3.03 8.78 -15.18
C ASN A 25 2.14 9.64 -16.09
N LEU A 26 0.90 9.85 -15.64
CA LEU A 26 0.07 10.94 -16.17
C LEU A 26 0.47 12.23 -15.47
N SER A 27 0.73 13.27 -16.25
CA SER A 27 1.04 14.60 -15.73
C SER A 27 -0.24 15.35 -15.36
N GLU A 28 -0.14 16.30 -14.43
CA GLU A 28 -1.25 17.20 -14.14
C GLU A 28 -1.65 18.00 -15.38
N GLY A 29 -2.95 18.09 -15.64
CA GLY A 29 -3.53 18.73 -16.82
C GLY A 29 -3.58 17.86 -18.08
N GLU A 30 -3.01 16.65 -18.05
CA GLU A 30 -2.98 15.77 -19.22
C GLU A 30 -4.36 15.19 -19.54
N GLU A 31 -4.75 15.27 -20.81
CA GLU A 31 -6.02 14.74 -21.33
C GLU A 31 -5.84 13.31 -21.86
N ILE A 32 -6.76 12.44 -21.48
CA ILE A 32 -6.78 11.02 -21.84
C ILE A 32 -8.19 10.58 -22.21
N GLU A 33 -8.31 9.54 -23.02
CA GLU A 33 -9.59 8.91 -23.35
C GLU A 33 -9.73 7.57 -22.61
N TYR A 34 -10.87 7.34 -21.96
CA TYR A 34 -11.09 6.13 -21.16
C TYR A 34 -12.53 5.62 -21.28
N ASP A 35 -12.69 4.32 -21.55
CA ASP A 35 -14.01 3.66 -21.71
C ASP A 35 -14.45 2.84 -20.47
N GLY A 36 -13.70 2.93 -19.38
CA GLY A 36 -13.88 2.09 -18.20
C GLY A 36 -13.02 0.83 -18.16
N HIS A 37 -12.33 0.45 -19.24
CA HIS A 37 -11.42 -0.71 -19.26
C HIS A 37 -10.10 -0.39 -19.96
N VAL A 38 -10.15 0.35 -21.06
CA VAL A 38 -9.04 0.72 -21.91
C VAL A 38 -8.79 2.22 -21.83
N LEU A 39 -7.54 2.57 -21.53
CA LEU A 39 -6.98 3.91 -21.62
C LEU A 39 -6.41 4.12 -23.02
N LYS A 40 -6.75 5.23 -23.65
CA LYS A 40 -6.20 5.73 -24.90
C LYS A 40 -5.39 6.99 -24.63
N ARG A 41 -4.12 6.95 -25.01
CA ARG A 41 -3.19 8.09 -24.92
C ARG A 41 -2.50 8.26 -26.26
N GLY A 42 -3.02 9.18 -27.08
CA GLY A 42 -2.59 9.32 -28.47
C GLY A 42 -2.91 8.06 -29.28
N SER A 43 -1.87 7.38 -29.77
CA SER A 43 -2.01 6.15 -30.57
C SER A 43 -1.95 4.86 -29.73
N ASP A 44 -1.55 4.96 -28.46
CA ASP A 44 -1.33 3.80 -27.62
C ASP A 44 -2.61 3.45 -26.83
N GLU A 45 -2.95 2.16 -26.84
CA GLU A 45 -4.06 1.59 -26.09
C GLU A 45 -3.54 0.71 -24.96
N HIS A 46 -4.01 0.95 -23.73
CA HIS A 46 -3.62 0.20 -22.55
C HIS A 46 -4.81 -0.27 -21.74
N SER A 47 -4.83 -1.55 -21.37
CA SER A 47 -5.88 -2.12 -20.52
C SER A 47 -5.62 -1.79 -19.05
N LEU A 48 -6.39 -0.85 -18.48
CA LEU A 48 -6.24 -0.35 -17.11
C LEU A 48 -7.58 -0.28 -16.39
N HIS A 49 -7.91 -1.34 -15.66
CA HIS A 49 -9.15 -1.39 -14.87
C HIS A 49 -9.07 -0.56 -13.58
N SER A 50 -7.85 -0.35 -13.07
CA SER A 50 -7.58 0.42 -11.84
C SER A 50 -7.93 1.90 -11.97
N LEU A 51 -7.95 2.45 -13.19
CA LEU A 51 -8.27 3.86 -13.45
C LEU A 51 -9.69 4.24 -13.00
N ARG A 52 -10.62 3.28 -12.90
CA ARG A 52 -11.97 3.53 -12.35
C ARG A 52 -11.93 4.11 -10.94
N ALA A 53 -11.00 3.64 -10.11
CA ALA A 53 -10.83 4.14 -8.76
C ALA A 53 -10.34 5.60 -8.78
N ALA A 54 -9.42 5.94 -9.67
CA ALA A 54 -8.90 7.30 -9.82
C ALA A 54 -10.01 8.29 -10.24
N ILE A 55 -10.92 7.90 -11.13
CA ILE A 55 -12.09 8.72 -11.50
C ILE A 55 -13.03 8.89 -10.30
N LYS A 56 -13.31 7.80 -9.57
CA LYS A 56 -14.18 7.85 -8.38
C LYS A 56 -13.64 8.74 -7.27
N VAL A 57 -12.32 8.75 -7.08
CA VAL A 57 -11.62 9.58 -6.09
C VAL A 57 -11.44 11.02 -6.58
N GLY A 58 -11.72 11.30 -7.86
CA GLY A 58 -11.59 12.64 -8.44
C GLY A 58 -10.16 13.03 -8.79
N TRP A 59 -9.27 12.06 -9.04
CA TRP A 59 -7.94 12.34 -9.62
C TRP A 59 -8.02 12.56 -11.14
N LEU A 60 -9.03 11.96 -11.77
CA LEU A 60 -9.38 12.14 -13.18
C LEU A 60 -10.79 12.71 -13.25
N VAL A 61 -10.95 13.83 -13.92
CA VAL A 61 -12.23 14.54 -14.05
C VAL A 61 -12.57 14.70 -15.52
N PRO A 62 -13.85 14.57 -15.93
CA PRO A 62 -14.27 14.82 -17.31
C PRO A 62 -13.76 16.18 -17.80
N VAL A 63 -13.26 16.26 -19.03
CA VAL A 63 -12.72 17.53 -19.59
C VAL A 63 -13.76 18.67 -19.57
N GLU A 64 -15.05 18.32 -19.64
CA GLU A 64 -16.18 19.27 -19.53
C GLU A 64 -16.31 19.94 -18.16
N ASP A 65 -15.79 19.33 -17.08
CA ASP A 65 -15.84 19.89 -15.74
C ASP A 65 -14.57 20.69 -15.44
N THR A 66 -14.67 21.99 -15.67
CA THR A 66 -13.61 22.95 -15.35
C THR A 66 -13.67 23.46 -13.92
N SER A 67 -14.66 23.05 -13.13
CA SER A 67 -14.96 23.63 -11.82
C SER A 67 -14.40 22.85 -10.65
N SER A 68 -14.16 21.55 -10.82
CA SER A 68 -13.61 20.71 -9.76
C SER A 68 -12.11 20.94 -9.59
N ALA A 69 -11.75 21.72 -8.58
CA ALA A 69 -10.40 21.72 -8.02
C ALA A 69 -10.24 20.48 -7.12
N TYR A 70 -9.09 19.82 -7.18
CA TYR A 70 -8.79 18.72 -6.26
C TYR A 70 -8.78 19.24 -4.82
N VAL A 71 -9.74 18.78 -4.02
CA VAL A 71 -9.72 18.99 -2.57
C VAL A 71 -9.12 17.72 -1.96
N PRO A 72 -7.90 17.76 -1.41
CA PRO A 72 -7.30 16.60 -0.76
C PRO A 72 -8.24 16.09 0.32
N GLN A 73 -8.74 14.86 0.15
CA GLN A 73 -9.54 14.24 1.19
C GLN A 73 -8.60 13.84 2.34
N PRO A 74 -8.89 14.24 3.59
CA PRO A 74 -8.12 13.76 4.73
C PRO A 74 -8.18 12.23 4.71
N ALA A 75 -7.03 11.56 4.85
CA ALA A 75 -6.88 10.12 4.64
C ALA A 75 -7.58 9.25 5.71
N GLY A 76 -8.63 9.75 6.36
CA GLY A 76 -9.30 9.10 7.49
C GLY A 76 -8.36 8.86 8.66
N VAL A 77 -7.26 9.62 8.75
CA VAL A 77 -6.27 9.46 9.82
C VAL A 77 -6.90 9.92 11.12
N LYS A 78 -7.41 8.95 11.87
CA LYS A 78 -7.90 9.15 13.23
C LYS A 78 -6.68 9.30 14.14
N VAL A 79 -6.50 10.49 14.70
CA VAL A 79 -5.45 10.73 15.69
C VAL A 79 -6.04 10.45 17.07
N HIS A 80 -5.48 9.46 17.75
CA HIS A 80 -5.81 9.14 19.13
C HIS A 80 -4.86 9.88 20.08
N LYS A 81 -5.34 10.21 21.28
CA LYS A 81 -4.49 10.74 22.34
C LYS A 81 -3.41 9.72 22.71
N ALA A 82 -2.20 10.18 22.95
CA ALA A 82 -1.07 9.35 23.38
C ALA A 82 -0.99 9.22 24.91
N ASP A 83 -2.12 9.37 25.62
CA ASP A 83 -2.17 9.45 27.10
C ASP A 83 -2.18 8.08 27.78
N GLY A 84 -1.99 6.98 27.04
CA GLY A 84 -1.82 5.62 27.59
C GLY A 84 -3.03 5.09 28.36
N THR A 85 -4.12 5.85 28.37
CA THR A 85 -5.42 5.45 28.89
C THR A 85 -6.25 4.98 27.70
N ASP A 86 -6.91 3.83 27.82
CA ASP A 86 -7.62 3.14 26.71
C ASP A 86 -8.91 3.87 26.26
N ASP A 87 -8.98 5.18 26.52
CA ASP A 87 -10.03 6.05 26.04
C ASP A 87 -9.72 6.42 24.59
N ARG A 88 -10.26 5.62 23.67
CA ARG A 88 -10.23 5.82 22.22
C ARG A 88 -11.05 7.03 21.76
N GLN A 89 -10.99 8.13 22.49
CA GLN A 89 -11.63 9.37 22.10
C GLN A 89 -10.91 9.90 20.86
N GLU A 90 -11.62 9.91 19.74
CA GLU A 90 -11.16 10.52 18.49
C GLU A 90 -11.02 12.03 18.75
N ILE A 91 -9.82 12.57 18.52
CA ILE A 91 -9.62 14.01 18.54
C ILE A 91 -10.07 14.52 17.18
N ASP A 92 -11.07 15.40 17.18
CA ASP A 92 -11.45 16.11 15.96
C ASP A 92 -10.33 17.10 15.62
N LEU A 93 -9.58 16.78 14.55
CA LEU A 93 -8.57 17.66 14.00
C LEU A 93 -9.29 18.64 13.09
N ASP A 94 -9.76 19.73 13.69
CA ASP A 94 -10.33 20.83 12.93
C ASP A 94 -9.26 21.31 11.94
N THR A 95 -9.55 21.16 10.66
CA THR A 95 -8.57 21.42 9.60
C THR A 95 -8.49 22.93 9.48
N VAL A 96 -7.47 23.52 10.10
CA VAL A 96 -7.21 24.95 10.01
C VAL A 96 -6.78 25.25 8.58
N PHE A 97 -7.74 25.56 7.72
CA PHE A 97 -7.48 26.14 6.41
C PHE A 97 -6.76 27.45 6.64
N GLU A 98 -5.47 27.51 6.27
CA GLU A 98 -4.55 28.66 6.13
C GLU A 98 -5.14 30.07 6.33
N THR A 99 -5.77 30.32 7.46
CA THR A 99 -5.84 31.64 8.06
C THR A 99 -4.52 31.78 8.75
N ASP A 100 -3.71 32.77 8.34
CA ASP A 100 -2.54 33.22 9.09
C ASP A 100 -2.95 33.37 10.56
N VAL A 101 -2.72 32.32 11.34
CA VAL A 101 -2.92 32.36 12.77
C VAL A 101 -1.75 33.20 13.25
N ASN A 102 -2.02 34.48 13.45
CA ASN A 102 -1.13 35.35 14.20
C ASN A 102 -0.98 34.69 15.57
N VAL A 103 0.09 33.92 15.74
CA VAL A 103 0.43 33.18 16.98
C VAL A 103 0.78 34.12 18.15
N GLY A 104 0.45 35.41 18.00
CA GLY A 104 0.82 36.48 18.89
C GLY A 104 2.32 36.75 18.86
N THR A 105 2.69 37.91 19.38
CA THR A 105 4.10 38.16 19.72
C THR A 105 4.48 37.34 20.95
N LEU A 106 5.76 36.97 21.10
CA LEU A 106 6.26 36.17 22.23
C LEU A 106 5.86 36.73 23.61
N ASP A 107 5.59 38.03 23.67
CA ASP A 107 5.15 38.77 24.86
C ASP A 107 3.68 38.48 25.24
N GLU A 108 2.84 38.01 24.31
CA GLU A 108 1.44 37.65 24.58
C GLU A 108 1.31 36.23 25.14
N VAL A 109 2.23 35.33 24.77
CA VAL A 109 2.24 33.92 25.22
C VAL A 109 2.88 33.78 26.61
N ARG A 110 3.69 34.76 27.03
CA ARG A 110 4.40 34.73 28.32
C ARG A 110 4.01 35.95 29.17
N PRO A 111 3.18 35.80 30.22
CA PRO A 111 2.91 36.91 31.13
C PRO A 111 4.21 37.36 31.81
N ASP A 112 4.36 38.67 32.07
CA ASP A 112 5.58 39.28 32.66
C ASP A 112 6.04 38.62 33.98
N ALA A 113 5.13 37.93 34.66
CA ALA A 113 5.40 37.21 35.90
C ALA A 113 5.75 35.72 35.72
N ALA A 114 5.82 35.21 34.49
CA ALA A 114 6.14 33.81 34.25
C ALA A 114 7.59 33.51 34.71
N PRO A 115 7.79 32.54 35.62
CA PRO A 115 9.14 32.20 36.08
C PRO A 115 10.03 31.88 34.88
N LYS A 116 11.31 32.28 34.95
CA LYS A 116 12.31 31.96 33.93
C LYS A 116 12.56 30.46 33.91
N THR A 117 11.68 29.72 33.23
CA THR A 117 11.88 28.33 32.87
C THR A 117 13.10 28.29 31.95
N HIS A 118 14.20 27.83 32.52
CA HIS A 118 15.50 27.62 31.89
C HIS A 118 16.30 28.91 31.56
N LYS A 119 17.00 29.45 32.56
CA LYS A 119 18.34 30.01 32.26
C LYS A 119 19.21 28.83 31.84
N ALA A 120 19.46 28.68 30.54
CA ALA A 120 20.51 27.80 30.04
C ALA A 120 21.89 28.38 30.41
N THR A 121 22.20 28.47 31.70
CA THR A 121 23.47 29.02 32.19
C THR A 121 24.66 28.08 31.94
N ALA A 122 24.42 26.87 31.41
CA ALA A 122 25.42 25.83 31.22
C ALA A 122 25.34 25.12 29.84
N ALA A 123 24.75 25.76 28.83
CA ALA A 123 24.88 25.29 27.45
C ALA A 123 26.31 25.58 26.95
N GLY A 124 27.27 24.74 27.36
CA GLY A 124 28.69 24.88 27.01
C GLY A 124 29.68 24.35 28.05
N GLN A 125 29.25 23.99 29.26
CA GLN A 125 30.15 23.36 30.23
C GLN A 125 30.25 21.85 29.95
N GLN A 126 31.38 21.43 29.40
CA GLN A 126 31.78 20.03 29.34
C GLN A 126 31.94 19.46 30.76
N ASN A 127 30.92 18.76 31.25
CA ASN A 127 31.07 17.93 32.44
C ASN A 127 31.71 16.60 32.05
N SER A 128 32.97 16.43 32.46
CA SER A 128 33.81 15.24 32.26
C SER A 128 33.44 14.08 33.19
N SER A 129 32.16 13.74 33.34
CA SER A 129 31.74 12.66 34.23
C SER A 129 30.40 12.07 33.82
N GLU A 130 30.44 10.80 33.43
CA GLU A 130 29.33 9.86 33.28
C GLU A 130 28.30 10.09 32.16
N GLY A 131 28.68 9.64 30.97
CA GLY A 131 27.77 9.18 29.93
C GLY A 131 28.51 8.25 28.97
N LYS A 132 28.36 6.93 29.13
CA LYS A 132 29.01 5.95 28.24
C LYS A 132 28.28 5.91 26.89
N VAL A 133 28.83 6.60 25.90
CA VAL A 133 28.37 6.57 24.51
C VAL A 133 28.55 5.16 23.96
N VAL A 134 27.45 4.43 23.72
CA VAL A 134 27.49 3.02 23.30
C VAL A 134 27.59 2.82 21.78
N SER A 135 27.45 3.86 20.97
CA SER A 135 27.89 3.83 19.58
C SER A 135 27.92 5.25 19.00
N ARG A 136 28.97 5.56 18.24
CA ARG A 136 29.04 6.75 17.40
C ARG A 136 28.78 6.26 15.99
N ILE A 137 27.60 6.56 15.45
CA ILE A 137 27.33 6.35 14.02
C ILE A 137 28.31 7.27 13.28
N LYS A 138 29.34 6.67 12.65
CA LYS A 138 30.25 7.38 11.77
C LYS A 138 29.50 7.61 10.45
N THR A 139 28.71 8.68 10.38
CA THR A 139 28.32 9.22 9.08
C THR A 139 29.52 10.02 8.55
N SER A 140 29.95 9.74 7.33
CA SER A 140 31.00 10.48 6.61
C SER A 140 30.61 11.93 6.26
N ALA A 141 29.39 12.34 6.60
CA ALA A 141 28.93 13.72 6.47
C ALA A 141 29.66 14.62 7.48
N LYS A 142 30.65 15.38 6.98
CA LYS A 142 31.22 16.53 7.70
C LYS A 142 30.16 17.61 7.80
N SER A 143 29.40 17.66 8.90
CA SER A 143 28.52 18.78 9.19
C SER A 143 29.33 19.90 9.83
N ASP A 144 29.64 20.95 9.07
CA ASP A 144 30.18 22.19 9.64
C ASP A 144 29.07 22.96 10.37
N THR A 145 29.39 23.49 11.55
CA THR A 145 28.41 24.25 12.35
C THR A 145 28.32 25.67 11.81
N VAL A 146 27.23 25.99 11.11
CA VAL A 146 26.98 27.36 10.60
C VAL A 146 26.30 28.18 11.71
N GLN A 147 26.97 29.22 12.20
CA GLN A 147 26.32 30.20 13.09
C GLN A 147 25.43 31.14 12.28
N ILE A 148 24.12 30.99 12.44
CA ILE A 148 23.12 31.85 11.81
C ILE A 148 23.04 33.15 12.62
N GLY A 149 23.65 34.20 12.08
CA GLY A 149 23.56 35.58 12.56
C GLY A 149 22.70 36.45 11.64
N LYS A 150 22.46 37.70 12.04
CA LYS A 150 21.48 38.67 11.51
C LYS A 150 21.57 39.04 10.02
N ASP A 151 22.47 38.42 9.24
CA ASP A 151 22.70 38.64 7.81
C ASP A 151 22.38 37.38 6.98
N ASP A 152 21.15 36.88 7.12
CA ASP A 152 20.69 35.58 6.58
C ASP A 152 20.77 35.46 5.04
N ARG A 153 20.69 36.58 4.32
CA ARG A 153 20.64 36.56 2.85
C ARG A 153 21.96 36.18 2.19
N GLN A 154 23.10 36.42 2.84
CA GLN A 154 24.41 36.05 2.30
C GLN A 154 24.77 34.58 2.59
N VAL A 155 24.24 34.02 3.66
CA VAL A 155 24.46 32.61 4.04
C VAL A 155 23.75 31.68 3.06
N VAL A 156 22.51 32.00 2.67
CA VAL A 156 21.77 31.23 1.66
C VAL A 156 22.48 31.23 0.31
N ALA A 157 22.98 32.39 -0.16
CA ALA A 157 23.70 32.48 -1.44
C ALA A 157 25.06 31.75 -1.45
N SER A 158 25.68 31.57 -0.28
CA SER A 158 26.94 30.82 -0.15
C SER A 158 26.73 29.32 0.05
N LEU A 159 25.59 28.90 0.61
CA LEU A 159 25.18 27.49 0.67
C LEU A 159 24.77 26.96 -0.69
N ASP A 160 24.05 27.75 -1.49
CA ASP A 160 23.60 27.34 -2.83
C ASP A 160 24.77 27.18 -3.81
N ASN A 161 25.82 27.99 -3.67
CA ASN A 161 27.04 27.87 -4.47
C ASN A 161 28.03 26.80 -3.96
N LYS A 162 27.82 26.22 -2.77
CA LYS A 162 28.68 25.15 -2.21
C LYS A 162 28.07 23.75 -2.29
N SER A 163 26.87 23.60 -2.86
CA SER A 163 26.21 22.30 -3.04
C SER A 163 26.73 21.52 -4.25
N GLY A 164 27.86 21.94 -4.84
CA GLY A 164 28.66 21.11 -5.74
C GLY A 164 29.18 19.88 -5.01
N ILE A 165 28.38 18.81 -5.03
CA ILE A 165 28.80 17.48 -4.61
C ILE A 165 29.90 17.04 -5.58
N GLU A 166 31.15 17.33 -5.25
CA GLU A 166 32.29 16.62 -5.81
C GLU A 166 32.21 15.18 -5.32
N VAL A 167 31.61 14.31 -6.14
CA VAL A 167 31.74 12.87 -5.99
C VAL A 167 33.19 12.54 -6.36
N GLU A 168 34.08 12.65 -5.38
CA GLU A 168 35.42 12.08 -5.46
C GLU A 168 35.25 10.57 -5.65
N ARG A 169 35.44 10.09 -6.90
CA ARG A 169 35.48 8.67 -7.21
C ARG A 169 36.61 8.07 -6.39
N VAL A 170 36.23 7.42 -5.29
CA VAL A 170 37.12 6.56 -4.50
C VAL A 170 37.79 5.59 -5.47
N ALA A 171 39.12 5.67 -5.52
CA ALA A 171 39.94 4.79 -6.33
C ALA A 171 39.55 3.33 -6.06
N VAL A 172 38.96 2.71 -7.08
CA VAL A 172 38.66 1.28 -7.11
C VAL A 172 39.98 0.54 -6.95
N ALA A 173 40.00 -0.36 -5.97
CA ALA A 173 41.12 -1.23 -5.68
C ALA A 173 41.59 -1.92 -6.97
N THR A 174 42.89 -1.79 -7.25
CA THR A 174 43.62 -2.53 -8.28
C THR A 174 43.51 -4.03 -8.01
N GLY A 175 42.55 -4.67 -8.66
CA GLY A 175 42.40 -6.11 -8.70
C GLY A 175 41.57 -6.48 -9.92
N ASP A 176 42.27 -6.76 -11.02
CA ASP A 176 41.80 -7.42 -12.26
C ASP A 176 40.28 -7.45 -12.46
N VAL A 177 39.70 -6.32 -12.83
CA VAL A 177 38.35 -6.27 -13.40
C VAL A 177 38.52 -6.32 -14.91
N GLN A 178 38.36 -7.51 -15.48
CA GLN A 178 38.24 -7.71 -16.91
C GLN A 178 37.13 -6.82 -17.46
N GLU A 179 37.41 -6.20 -18.60
CA GLU A 179 36.56 -5.25 -19.32
C GLU A 179 35.11 -5.74 -19.40
N ALA A 180 34.16 -4.87 -19.07
CA ALA A 180 32.73 -5.18 -19.17
C ALA A 180 32.38 -5.46 -20.64
N ILE A 181 32.22 -6.74 -20.97
CA ILE A 181 31.69 -7.20 -22.25
C ILE A 181 30.23 -6.76 -22.34
N GLY A 182 29.97 -5.70 -23.09
CA GLY A 182 28.63 -5.25 -23.43
C GLY A 182 28.08 -6.08 -24.59
N GLY A 183 27.53 -7.26 -24.29
CA GLY A 183 26.71 -8.05 -25.22
C GLY A 183 25.24 -7.68 -25.06
N GLU A 184 24.52 -7.50 -26.17
CA GLU A 184 23.10 -7.13 -26.19
C GLU A 184 22.15 -8.31 -25.88
N ASP A 185 22.71 -9.52 -25.70
CA ASP A 185 21.95 -10.75 -25.44
C ASP A 185 22.41 -11.45 -24.16
N LEU A 186 21.43 -11.87 -23.34
CA LEU A 186 21.66 -12.41 -21.98
C LEU A 186 22.46 -13.72 -21.99
N THR A 187 22.48 -14.40 -23.14
CA THR A 187 23.21 -15.64 -23.45
C THR A 187 24.72 -15.43 -23.60
N GLU A 188 25.18 -14.26 -24.03
CA GLU A 188 26.62 -13.94 -24.11
C GLU A 188 27.20 -13.54 -22.75
N LEU A 189 26.36 -12.98 -21.86
CA LEU A 189 26.75 -12.54 -20.52
C LEU A 189 26.97 -13.69 -19.53
N LEU A 190 26.38 -14.86 -19.78
CA LEU A 190 26.41 -16.01 -18.87
C LEU A 190 26.60 -17.33 -19.63
N PRO A 191 27.75 -17.56 -20.30
CA PRO A 191 28.01 -18.78 -21.05
C PRO A 191 27.99 -20.05 -20.17
N ASP A 192 28.21 -19.91 -18.87
CA ASP A 192 28.20 -21.02 -17.91
C ASP A 192 26.80 -21.35 -17.35
N ALA A 193 25.76 -20.57 -17.64
CA ALA A 193 24.42 -20.80 -17.10
C ALA A 193 23.73 -22.04 -17.70
N GLU A 194 24.04 -22.42 -18.94
CA GLU A 194 23.54 -23.67 -19.53
C GLU A 194 24.21 -24.94 -18.94
N SER A 195 25.34 -24.78 -18.23
CA SER A 195 26.10 -25.89 -17.64
C SER A 195 25.90 -26.02 -16.13
N ALA A 196 24.98 -25.25 -15.53
CA ALA A 196 24.58 -25.44 -14.14
C ALA A 196 23.78 -26.74 -14.01
N GLY A 197 24.51 -27.86 -13.96
CA GLY A 197 23.97 -29.20 -13.79
C GLY A 197 22.98 -29.28 -12.62
N ILE A 198 22.03 -30.20 -12.77
CA ILE A 198 20.95 -30.45 -11.80
C ILE A 198 21.55 -30.47 -10.38
N PRO A 199 21.10 -29.60 -9.46
CA PRO A 199 21.64 -29.56 -8.12
C PRO A 199 21.52 -30.93 -7.45
N ASN A 200 22.60 -31.37 -6.80
CA ASN A 200 22.62 -32.64 -6.09
C ASN A 200 21.42 -32.71 -5.11
N PRO A 201 20.71 -33.84 -5.05
CA PRO A 201 19.57 -33.99 -4.15
C PRO A 201 19.96 -33.64 -2.71
N GLY A 202 19.13 -32.84 -2.05
CA GLY A 202 19.33 -32.53 -0.64
C GLY A 202 19.28 -33.81 0.22
N PRO A 203 19.74 -33.75 1.48
CA PRO A 203 19.73 -34.92 2.39
C PRO A 203 18.33 -35.50 2.64
N SER A 204 17.28 -34.76 2.28
CA SER A 204 15.87 -35.17 2.37
C SER A 204 15.31 -35.76 1.07
N GLY A 205 16.12 -35.94 0.01
CA GLY A 205 15.68 -36.49 -1.28
C GLY A 205 14.90 -35.50 -2.16
N GLU A 206 14.88 -34.21 -1.80
CA GLU A 206 14.34 -33.14 -2.64
C GLU A 206 15.30 -32.92 -3.81
N GLY A 207 14.84 -33.20 -5.05
CA GLY A 207 15.61 -32.97 -6.28
C GLY A 207 15.93 -34.21 -7.14
N ALA A 208 15.51 -35.42 -6.75
CA ALA A 208 15.66 -36.60 -7.61
C ALA A 208 14.63 -36.56 -8.76
N GLY A 209 15.07 -36.16 -9.95
CA GLY A 209 14.23 -35.89 -11.14
C GLY A 209 13.29 -37.03 -11.55
N ASP A 210 13.66 -38.29 -11.31
CA ASP A 210 12.90 -39.45 -11.79
C ASP A 210 11.56 -39.70 -11.05
N GLN A 211 11.38 -39.18 -9.83
CA GLN A 211 10.14 -39.37 -9.06
C GLN A 211 9.09 -38.26 -9.29
N SER A 212 9.50 -37.12 -9.85
CA SER A 212 8.62 -35.97 -10.09
C SER A 212 7.75 -36.18 -11.34
N GLU A 213 8.30 -36.81 -12.40
CA GLU A 213 7.57 -37.08 -13.64
C GLU A 213 6.50 -38.19 -13.49
N SER A 214 6.78 -39.22 -12.68
CA SER A 214 5.85 -40.32 -12.42
C SER A 214 4.66 -39.89 -11.55
N ARG A 215 4.83 -38.90 -10.67
CA ARG A 215 3.71 -38.25 -9.95
C ARG A 215 2.87 -37.34 -10.84
N ALA A 216 3.49 -36.60 -11.77
CA ALA A 216 2.75 -35.74 -12.70
C ALA A 216 1.87 -36.56 -13.68
N ARG A 217 2.34 -37.72 -14.14
CA ARG A 217 1.55 -38.59 -15.04
C ARG A 217 0.43 -39.38 -14.33
N SER A 218 0.56 -39.66 -13.05
CA SER A 218 -0.47 -40.41 -12.29
C SER A 218 -1.71 -39.58 -11.95
N ALA A 219 -1.69 -38.26 -12.12
CA ALA A 219 -2.84 -37.38 -11.90
C ALA A 219 -3.76 -37.23 -13.14
N ALA A 220 -3.33 -37.69 -14.31
CA ALA A 220 -4.06 -37.50 -15.58
C ALA A 220 -4.87 -38.71 -16.05
N GLY A 221 -4.87 -39.82 -15.30
CA GLY A 221 -5.46 -41.09 -15.73
C GLY A 221 -6.45 -41.68 -14.72
N SER A 222 -7.60 -41.03 -14.50
CA SER A 222 -8.75 -41.68 -13.88
C SER A 222 -10.00 -41.36 -14.68
N THR A 223 -10.26 -42.23 -15.67
CA THR A 223 -11.50 -42.31 -16.42
C THR A 223 -12.31 -43.50 -15.90
N VAL A 224 -13.41 -43.20 -15.20
CA VAL A 224 -14.52 -44.14 -14.98
C VAL A 224 -15.80 -43.40 -15.35
N GLY A 225 -16.41 -43.83 -16.45
CA GLY A 225 -17.60 -43.23 -17.02
C GLY A 225 -18.90 -43.68 -16.37
N GLY A 226 -19.97 -42.96 -16.71
CA GLY A 226 -21.34 -43.38 -16.43
C GLY A 226 -22.38 -42.27 -16.55
N ALA A 227 -22.91 -42.12 -17.77
CA ALA A 227 -24.23 -41.60 -18.15
C ALA A 227 -24.60 -40.12 -17.86
N ASP A 228 -24.96 -39.44 -18.95
CA ASP A 228 -25.96 -38.38 -19.06
C ASP A 228 -25.93 -37.25 -18.02
N ASP A 229 -25.19 -36.17 -18.29
CA ASP A 229 -25.76 -34.83 -18.12
C ASP A 229 -24.95 -33.74 -18.84
N GLY A 230 -25.66 -32.68 -19.23
CA GLY A 230 -25.21 -31.67 -20.16
C GLY A 230 -23.93 -30.92 -19.77
N VAL A 231 -23.24 -30.44 -20.81
CA VAL A 231 -22.13 -29.48 -20.72
C VAL A 231 -22.61 -28.22 -19.99
N VAL A 232 -22.33 -28.14 -18.70
CA VAL A 232 -22.44 -26.90 -17.92
C VAL A 232 -21.18 -26.10 -18.19
N VAL A 233 -21.25 -25.23 -19.19
CA VAL A 233 -20.31 -24.10 -19.31
C VAL A 233 -20.43 -23.33 -17.99
N ALA A 234 -19.42 -23.43 -17.14
CA ALA A 234 -19.33 -22.65 -15.91
C ALA A 234 -19.34 -21.16 -16.30
N ARG A 235 -20.53 -20.56 -16.21
CA ARG A 235 -20.72 -19.13 -16.30
C ARG A 235 -19.91 -18.52 -15.17
N ILE A 236 -18.81 -17.86 -15.53
CA ILE A 236 -18.14 -16.86 -14.69
C ILE A 236 -19.09 -15.67 -14.61
N GLY A 237 -20.14 -15.85 -13.84
CA GLY A 237 -21.05 -14.83 -13.37
C GLY A 237 -21.08 -15.04 -11.87
N GLU A 238 -20.03 -14.58 -11.18
CA GLU A 238 -20.11 -14.32 -9.75
C GLU A 238 -21.33 -13.43 -9.54
N THR A 239 -22.41 -14.06 -9.08
CA THR A 239 -23.58 -13.37 -8.55
C THR A 239 -23.08 -12.53 -7.40
N SER A 240 -22.93 -11.23 -7.64
CA SER A 240 -22.76 -10.25 -6.59
C SER A 240 -23.79 -10.58 -5.50
N PRO A 241 -23.38 -10.70 -4.22
CA PRO A 241 -24.28 -11.07 -3.13
C PRO A 241 -25.48 -10.13 -3.16
N ASP A 242 -26.67 -10.70 -3.33
CA ASP A 242 -27.89 -9.94 -3.50
C ASP A 242 -28.10 -9.08 -2.25
N PRO A 243 -28.08 -7.73 -2.36
CA PRO A 243 -28.16 -6.84 -1.19
C PRO A 243 -29.47 -7.02 -0.41
N SER A 244 -30.48 -7.64 -1.02
CA SER A 244 -31.76 -7.93 -0.38
C SER A 244 -31.63 -8.92 0.80
N GLY A 245 -30.65 -9.83 0.82
CA GLY A 245 -30.42 -10.74 1.94
C GLY A 245 -30.03 -10.02 3.24
N LEU A 246 -29.27 -8.92 3.13
CA LEU A 246 -28.82 -8.13 4.28
C LEU A 246 -29.99 -7.39 4.95
N THR A 247 -30.91 -6.85 4.15
CA THR A 247 -32.08 -6.12 4.66
C THR A 247 -32.99 -6.99 5.51
N LEU A 248 -33.15 -8.26 5.13
CA LEU A 248 -33.97 -9.21 5.89
C LEU A 248 -33.35 -9.50 7.26
N ILE A 249 -32.03 -9.64 7.34
CA ILE A 249 -31.34 -9.94 8.61
C ILE A 249 -31.35 -8.75 9.54
N GLN A 250 -31.15 -7.55 9.00
CA GLN A 250 -31.23 -6.32 9.78
C GLN A 250 -32.60 -6.10 10.41
N GLN A 251 -33.67 -6.64 9.82
CA GLN A 251 -35.00 -6.61 10.43
C GLN A 251 -35.08 -7.42 11.74
N PHE A 252 -34.30 -8.51 11.84
CA PHE A 252 -34.26 -9.35 13.04
C PHE A 252 -33.15 -8.91 14.02
N ILE A 253 -32.08 -8.30 13.51
CA ILE A 253 -30.93 -7.83 14.29
C ILE A 253 -30.57 -6.42 13.79
N PRO A 254 -31.15 -5.37 14.39
CA PRO A 254 -31.01 -3.98 13.92
C PRO A 254 -29.57 -3.47 13.80
N ASP A 255 -28.65 -4.04 14.58
CA ASP A 255 -27.23 -3.66 14.61
C ASP A 255 -26.32 -4.69 13.93
N PHE A 256 -26.88 -5.55 13.06
CA PHE A 256 -26.06 -6.52 12.33
C PHE A 256 -25.23 -5.82 11.25
N GLU A 257 -23.92 -5.88 11.43
CA GLU A 257 -22.92 -5.45 10.45
C GLU A 257 -21.94 -6.59 10.20
N TRP A 258 -21.68 -6.88 8.92
CA TRP A 258 -20.72 -7.90 8.50
C TRP A 258 -19.58 -7.28 7.70
N ASP A 259 -18.44 -7.09 8.36
CA ASP A 259 -17.27 -6.45 7.78
C ASP A 259 -16.35 -7.46 7.07
N MET A 260 -16.35 -7.41 5.73
CA MET A 260 -15.51 -8.25 4.88
C MET A 260 -14.04 -7.79 4.79
N SER A 261 -13.67 -6.64 5.38
CA SER A 261 -12.29 -6.16 5.43
C SER A 261 -11.45 -6.84 6.51
N ILE A 262 -12.10 -7.42 7.53
CA ILE A 262 -11.44 -8.13 8.62
C ILE A 262 -10.78 -9.42 8.12
N GLN A 263 -9.60 -9.77 8.62
CA GLN A 263 -8.93 -11.04 8.30
C GLN A 263 -9.87 -12.26 8.50
N TRP A 264 -9.90 -13.17 7.52
CA TRP A 264 -10.82 -14.32 7.47
C TRP A 264 -10.90 -15.15 8.76
N ALA A 265 -9.77 -15.37 9.45
CA ALA A 265 -9.73 -16.16 10.68
C ALA A 265 -10.49 -15.47 11.84
N LYS A 266 -10.40 -14.14 11.93
CA LYS A 266 -11.17 -13.34 12.88
C LYS A 266 -12.65 -13.35 12.52
N ARG A 267 -13.01 -13.31 11.23
CA ARG A 267 -14.41 -13.42 10.79
C ARG A 267 -15.03 -14.74 11.21
N VAL A 268 -14.35 -15.87 10.99
CA VAL A 268 -14.82 -17.20 11.47
C VAL A 268 -15.05 -17.19 12.98
N LYS A 269 -14.12 -16.60 13.75
CA LYS A 269 -14.24 -16.48 15.21
C LYS A 269 -15.47 -15.67 15.61
N ILE A 270 -15.64 -14.47 15.05
CA ILE A 270 -16.79 -13.58 15.32
C ILE A 270 -18.10 -14.27 14.94
N ALA A 271 -18.16 -14.94 13.79
CA ALA A 271 -19.36 -15.68 13.35
C ALA A 271 -19.76 -16.75 14.37
N CYS A 272 -18.80 -17.55 14.84
CA CYS A 272 -19.09 -18.60 15.82
C CYS A 272 -19.44 -18.04 17.20
N GLU A 273 -18.72 -17.03 17.68
CA GLU A 273 -18.89 -16.49 19.05
C GLU A 273 -20.14 -15.61 19.19
N LYS A 274 -20.45 -14.77 18.20
CA LYS A 274 -21.59 -13.83 18.28
C LYS A 274 -22.86 -14.37 17.66
N TYR A 275 -22.74 -15.17 16.59
CA TYR A 275 -23.87 -15.58 15.77
C TYR A 275 -24.07 -17.10 15.74
N GLY A 276 -23.32 -17.86 16.54
CA GLY A 276 -23.38 -19.33 16.60
C GLY A 276 -24.78 -19.88 16.87
N ASP A 277 -25.58 -19.15 17.64
CA ASP A 277 -26.93 -19.55 18.06
C ASP A 277 -28.04 -19.12 17.09
N ILE A 278 -27.72 -18.38 16.03
CA ILE A 278 -28.69 -17.79 15.10
C ILE A 278 -28.46 -18.35 13.68
N PRO A 279 -29.10 -19.48 13.31
CA PRO A 279 -28.88 -20.15 12.03
C PRO A 279 -29.08 -19.25 10.80
N ALA A 280 -30.07 -18.36 10.85
CA ALA A 280 -30.36 -17.44 9.74
C ALA A 280 -29.18 -16.50 9.41
N VAL A 281 -28.44 -16.04 10.43
CA VAL A 281 -27.27 -15.18 10.24
C VAL A 281 -26.10 -15.98 9.68
N LEU A 282 -25.92 -17.22 10.15
CA LEU A 282 -24.87 -18.10 9.66
C LEU A 282 -25.09 -18.52 8.20
N ASP A 283 -26.33 -18.77 7.79
CA ASP A 283 -26.66 -19.07 6.40
C ASP A 283 -26.36 -17.89 5.47
N TYR A 284 -26.65 -16.66 5.92
CA TYR A 284 -26.26 -15.47 5.18
C TYR A 284 -24.74 -15.28 5.11
N ILE A 285 -24.03 -15.40 6.23
CA ILE A 285 -22.56 -15.33 6.25
C ILE A 285 -21.99 -16.36 5.27
N ASN A 286 -22.53 -17.59 5.24
CA ASN A 286 -22.16 -18.63 4.28
C ASN A 286 -22.49 -18.28 2.82
N SER A 287 -23.50 -17.44 2.57
CA SER A 287 -23.85 -17.00 1.21
C SER A 287 -22.89 -15.94 0.65
N VAL A 288 -22.34 -15.07 1.52
CA VAL A 288 -21.50 -13.93 1.11
C VAL A 288 -20.00 -14.19 1.25
N GLU A 289 -19.61 -15.18 2.04
CA GLU A 289 -18.21 -15.48 2.33
C GLU A 289 -17.52 -16.36 1.29
N THR A 290 -16.19 -16.38 1.37
CA THR A 290 -15.34 -17.27 0.57
C THR A 290 -15.40 -18.73 1.04
N GLU A 291 -15.15 -19.68 0.13
CA GLU A 291 -15.15 -21.13 0.44
C GLU A 291 -14.23 -21.51 1.61
N THR A 292 -13.09 -20.83 1.74
CA THR A 292 -12.16 -21.04 2.87
C THR A 292 -12.84 -20.73 4.21
N VAL A 293 -13.56 -19.61 4.31
CA VAL A 293 -14.29 -19.21 5.51
C VAL A 293 -15.40 -20.22 5.80
N LYS A 294 -16.20 -20.59 4.79
CA LYS A 294 -17.29 -21.59 4.92
C LYS A 294 -16.79 -22.92 5.49
N LYS A 295 -15.68 -23.44 4.96
CA LYS A 295 -15.07 -24.70 5.43
C LYS A 295 -14.66 -24.64 6.90
N HIS A 296 -14.04 -23.54 7.33
CA HIS A 296 -13.62 -23.36 8.71
C HIS A 296 -14.79 -23.12 9.67
N LEU A 297 -15.82 -22.41 9.22
CA LEU A 297 -17.05 -22.16 9.96
C LEU A 297 -17.80 -23.47 10.21
N ALA A 298 -17.97 -24.30 9.18
CA ALA A 298 -18.56 -25.63 9.29
C ALA A 298 -17.79 -26.54 10.26
N LYS A 299 -16.45 -26.52 10.21
CA LYS A 299 -15.59 -27.28 11.14
C LYS A 299 -15.81 -26.85 12.59
N ARG A 300 -15.81 -25.54 12.87
CA ARG A 300 -16.01 -24.99 14.22
C ARG A 300 -17.41 -25.29 14.77
N LEU A 301 -18.45 -25.18 13.95
CA LEU A 301 -19.82 -25.54 14.35
C LEU A 301 -19.97 -27.04 14.65
N ALA A 302 -19.26 -27.91 13.92
CA ALA A 302 -19.25 -29.35 14.20
C ALA A 302 -18.51 -29.67 15.51
N GLU A 303 -17.44 -28.95 15.82
CA GLU A 303 -16.71 -29.07 17.09
C GLU A 303 -17.54 -28.55 18.28
N SER A 304 -18.30 -27.46 18.11
CA SER A 304 -19.14 -26.89 19.18
C SER A 304 -20.35 -27.75 19.55
N LYS A 305 -20.77 -28.66 18.67
CA LYS A 305 -21.90 -29.58 18.92
C LYS A 305 -21.50 -30.88 19.64
N ARG A 306 -20.20 -31.08 19.88
CA ARG A 306 -19.66 -32.21 20.65
C ARG A 306 -19.50 -31.85 22.11
#